data_AF-A0A2P4T421-F1
#
_entry.id   AF-A0A2P4T421-F1
#
_cell.length_a   1.000
_cell.length_b   1.000
_cell.length_c   1.000
_cell.angle_alpha   90.00
_cell.angle_beta   90.00
_cell.angle_gamma   90.00
#
_symmetry.space_group_name_H-M   'P 1'
#
loop_
_entity.id
_entity.type
_entity.pdbx_description
1 polymer ?
#
loop_
_entity_poly.entity_id
_entity_poly.type
_entity_poly.pdbx_seq_one_letter_code
_entity_poly.pdbx_strand_id
1 'polypeptide(L)'
;LTIFFICFRTIAAGIPEYGFLINAKKTVVNFPVDDIPGCSKFKHLPDCRLISWCGLLLDVQTLEVYCDYSSYAFTSIRSSLSFNSSRIAGKNMKCKLTTVLKLKCHPLLLDLKINSLKTVLINIYKIFLLQAYRFHACVLQLPFNQKVRNNPYFFLRIISDTASCCYFILKAKNPGVSLGSKDASGMFPFEAAEWLCYHAFIVKLSNHKVIYKCLLKPLKVYKMHLFGKIPRDTMELLKTVTEPSLCQDFKTILD
;
A
#
# COMPACT_ATOMS: atom_id res chain seq x y z
N LEU A 1 6.71 -24.01 -23.63
CA LEU A 1 5.66 -24.66 -22.80
C LEU A 1 6.11 -26.02 -22.24
N THR A 2 6.68 -26.91 -23.05
CA THR A 2 7.02 -28.30 -22.64
C THR A 2 7.96 -28.36 -21.42
N ILE A 3 9.01 -27.54 -21.40
CA ILE A 3 9.96 -27.47 -20.27
C ILE A 3 9.26 -27.03 -18.98
N PHE A 4 8.36 -26.04 -19.05
CA PHE A 4 7.60 -25.58 -17.88
C PHE A 4 6.75 -26.70 -17.29
N PHE A 5 6.01 -27.45 -18.11
CA PHE A 5 5.19 -28.56 -17.64
C PHE A 5 6.03 -29.70 -17.07
N ILE A 6 7.19 -29.99 -17.66
CA ILE A 6 8.13 -31.00 -17.12
C ILE A 6 8.64 -30.55 -15.74
N CYS A 7 9.16 -29.33 -15.63
CA CYS A 7 9.63 -28.79 -14.35
C CYS A 7 8.51 -28.78 -13.30
N PHE A 8 7.31 -28.32 -13.69
CA PHE A 8 6.16 -28.28 -12.79
C PHE A 8 5.76 -29.68 -12.30
N ARG A 9 5.73 -30.69 -13.18
CA ARG A 9 5.45 -32.08 -12.82
C ARG A 9 6.45 -32.62 -11.80
N THR A 10 7.75 -32.41 -12.04
CA THR A 10 8.81 -32.83 -11.11
C THR A 10 8.67 -32.14 -9.75
N ILE A 11 8.44 -30.83 -9.77
CA ILE A 11 8.26 -30.01 -8.57
C ILE A 11 7.00 -30.44 -7.80
N ALA A 12 5.90 -30.68 -8.49
CA ALA A 12 4.62 -31.11 -7.90
C ALA A 12 4.67 -32.51 -7.28
N ALA A 13 5.44 -33.44 -7.88
CA ALA A 13 5.69 -34.77 -7.32
C ALA A 13 6.54 -34.71 -6.04
N GLY A 14 7.28 -33.62 -5.83
CA GLY A 14 8.25 -33.49 -4.75
C GLY A 14 9.56 -34.20 -5.06
N ILE A 15 10.50 -34.12 -4.12
CA ILE A 15 11.81 -34.79 -4.19
C ILE A 15 11.99 -35.55 -2.87
N PRO A 16 11.48 -36.79 -2.77
CA PRO A 16 11.44 -37.56 -1.53
C PRO A 16 12.81 -37.76 -0.89
N GLU A 17 13.88 -37.83 -1.70
CA GLU A 17 15.26 -37.99 -1.24
C GLU A 17 15.70 -36.86 -0.30
N TYR A 18 15.12 -35.67 -0.45
CA TYR A 18 15.37 -34.50 0.40
C TYR A 18 14.21 -34.20 1.37
N GLY A 19 13.20 -35.07 1.45
CA GLY A 19 11.97 -34.79 2.20
C GLY A 19 11.19 -33.58 1.66
N PHE A 20 11.43 -33.18 0.40
CA PHE A 20 10.78 -32.04 -0.21
C PHE A 20 9.39 -32.42 -0.72
N LEU A 21 8.36 -31.82 -0.13
CA LEU A 21 6.96 -32.01 -0.52
C LEU A 21 6.29 -30.66 -0.70
N ILE A 22 5.48 -30.53 -1.75
CA ILE A 22 4.68 -29.34 -2.00
C ILE A 22 3.40 -29.36 -1.19
N ASN A 23 3.11 -28.22 -0.56
CA ASN A 23 1.84 -28.02 0.09
C ASN A 23 0.76 -27.70 -0.96
N ALA A 24 0.04 -28.74 -1.39
CA ALA A 24 -1.03 -28.64 -2.37
C ALA A 24 -2.07 -27.56 -2.04
N LYS A 25 -2.39 -27.34 -0.76
CA LYS A 25 -3.36 -26.32 -0.33
C LYS A 25 -2.88 -24.88 -0.54
N LYS A 26 -1.56 -24.68 -0.66
CA LYS A 26 -0.93 -23.37 -0.91
C LYS A 26 -0.55 -23.19 -2.38
N THR A 27 -0.58 -24.25 -3.18
CA THR A 27 -0.29 -24.18 -4.61
C THR A 27 -1.50 -23.65 -5.37
N VAL A 28 -1.28 -22.61 -6.17
CA VAL A 28 -2.30 -21.97 -7.01
C VAL A 28 -1.85 -22.07 -8.45
N VAL A 29 -2.77 -22.45 -9.34
CA VAL A 29 -2.51 -22.63 -10.77
C VAL A 29 -3.63 -21.98 -11.57
N ASN A 30 -3.28 -21.35 -12.68
CA ASN A 30 -4.23 -20.72 -13.62
C ASN A 30 -4.36 -21.51 -14.95
N PHE A 31 -3.87 -22.75 -14.98
CA PHE A 31 -3.92 -23.65 -16.13
C PHE A 31 -4.45 -25.03 -15.68
N PRO A 32 -4.97 -25.85 -16.59
CA PRO A 32 -5.43 -27.20 -16.27
C PRO A 32 -4.26 -28.10 -15.81
N VAL A 33 -4.49 -28.89 -14.77
CA VAL A 33 -3.44 -29.73 -14.12
C VAL A 33 -3.92 -31.16 -13.89
N ASP A 34 -5.06 -31.54 -14.48
CA ASP A 34 -5.76 -32.80 -14.19
C ASP A 34 -4.93 -34.04 -14.55
N ASP A 35 -3.96 -33.91 -15.47
CA ASP A 35 -3.09 -34.98 -15.94
C ASP A 35 -1.86 -35.25 -15.04
N ILE A 36 -1.78 -34.63 -13.84
CA ILE A 36 -0.62 -34.76 -12.94
C ILE A 36 -1.04 -35.40 -11.60
N PRO A 37 -0.50 -36.59 -11.25
CA PRO A 37 -0.76 -37.24 -9.97
C PRO A 37 -0.48 -36.31 -8.77
N GLY A 38 -1.43 -36.21 -7.84
CA GLY A 38 -1.30 -35.36 -6.63
C GLY A 38 -1.68 -33.89 -6.80
N CYS A 39 -1.89 -33.41 -8.04
CA CYS A 39 -2.22 -32.02 -8.33
C CYS A 39 -3.72 -31.69 -8.22
N SER A 40 -4.60 -32.69 -8.11
CA SER A 40 -6.05 -32.50 -7.95
C SER A 40 -6.44 -31.72 -6.68
N LYS A 41 -5.51 -31.55 -5.75
CA LYS A 41 -5.67 -30.77 -4.50
C LYS A 41 -5.19 -29.32 -4.64
N PHE A 42 -4.65 -28.92 -5.80
CA PHE A 42 -4.22 -27.55 -6.03
C PHE A 42 -5.41 -26.63 -6.18
N LYS A 43 -5.22 -25.35 -5.86
CA LYS A 43 -6.26 -24.35 -6.05
C LYS A 43 -6.23 -23.89 -7.50
N HIS A 44 -7.18 -24.34 -8.30
CA HIS A 44 -7.35 -23.92 -9.68
C HIS A 44 -8.09 -22.59 -9.73
N LEU A 45 -7.47 -21.58 -10.34
CA LEU A 45 -8.07 -20.28 -10.59
C LEU A 45 -7.82 -19.89 -12.05
N PRO A 46 -8.49 -20.55 -13.02
CA PRO A 46 -8.28 -20.31 -14.45
C PRO A 46 -8.59 -18.86 -14.84
N ASP A 47 -9.60 -18.25 -14.22
CA ASP A 47 -10.00 -16.85 -14.46
C ASP A 47 -9.35 -15.88 -13.45
N CYS A 48 -8.33 -16.31 -12.69
CA CYS A 48 -7.68 -15.43 -11.73
C CYS A 48 -6.86 -14.38 -12.46
N ARG A 49 -7.27 -13.12 -12.32
CA ARG A 49 -6.47 -12.00 -12.77
C ARG A 49 -5.30 -11.71 -11.83
N LEU A 50 -5.46 -11.91 -10.52
CA LEU A 50 -4.46 -11.53 -9.51
C LEU A 50 -3.98 -12.74 -8.71
N ILE A 51 -2.67 -13.01 -8.75
CA ILE A 51 -2.05 -14.10 -7.98
C ILE A 51 -1.30 -13.52 -6.78
N SER A 52 -1.59 -14.03 -5.59
CA SER A 52 -0.89 -13.66 -4.36
C SER A 52 0.49 -14.29 -4.29
N TRP A 53 1.52 -13.49 -4.05
CA TRP A 53 2.90 -13.94 -3.90
C TRP A 53 3.66 -13.07 -2.88
N CYS A 54 4.09 -13.67 -1.77
CA CYS A 54 4.92 -13.00 -0.76
C CYS A 54 4.37 -11.65 -0.23
N GLY A 55 3.05 -11.50 -0.08
CA GLY A 55 2.41 -10.25 0.35
C GLY A 55 2.23 -9.21 -0.76
N LEU A 56 2.38 -9.62 -2.02
CA LEU A 56 2.11 -8.87 -3.23
C LEU A 56 1.01 -9.58 -4.04
N LEU A 57 0.38 -8.86 -4.94
CA LEU A 57 -0.54 -9.39 -5.95
C LEU A 57 0.05 -9.10 -7.32
N LEU A 58 0.14 -10.12 -8.16
CA LEU A 58 0.62 -10.02 -9.53
C LEU A 58 -0.56 -10.09 -10.49
N ASP A 59 -0.75 -9.07 -11.32
CA ASP A 59 -1.71 -9.13 -12.43
C ASP A 59 -1.12 -10.01 -13.54
N VAL A 60 -1.76 -11.15 -13.83
CA VAL A 60 -1.23 -12.13 -14.79
C VAL A 60 -1.30 -11.64 -16.24
N GLN A 61 -2.10 -10.61 -16.53
CA GLN A 61 -2.26 -10.03 -17.86
C GLN A 61 -1.34 -8.83 -18.07
N THR A 62 -1.28 -7.91 -17.10
CA THR A 62 -0.48 -6.68 -17.22
C THR A 62 0.92 -6.82 -16.61
N LEU A 63 1.17 -7.87 -15.82
CA LEU A 63 2.38 -8.10 -15.02
C LEU A 63 2.63 -7.03 -13.96
N GLU A 64 1.64 -6.16 -13.71
CA GLU A 64 1.73 -5.13 -12.69
C GLU A 64 1.60 -5.72 -11.29
N VAL A 65 2.24 -5.04 -10.34
CA VAL A 65 2.41 -5.51 -8.97
C VAL A 65 1.64 -4.60 -8.03
N TYR A 66 0.80 -5.19 -7.19
CA TYR A 66 0.07 -4.50 -6.12
C TYR A 66 0.48 -5.05 -4.75
N CYS A 67 0.25 -4.27 -3.69
CA CYS A 67 0.41 -4.79 -2.34
C CYS A 67 -0.83 -5.62 -1.95
N ASP A 68 -0.60 -6.80 -1.36
CA ASP A 68 -1.68 -7.62 -0.82
C ASP A 68 -2.05 -7.15 0.60
N TYR A 69 -3.30 -6.70 0.77
CA TYR A 69 -3.85 -6.26 2.04
C TYR A 69 -4.80 -7.29 2.68
N SER A 70 -4.97 -8.47 2.08
CA SER A 70 -5.88 -9.52 2.57
C SER A 70 -5.58 -9.95 4.01
N SER A 71 -4.30 -9.93 4.42
CA SER A 71 -3.88 -10.22 5.80
C SER A 71 -4.43 -9.25 6.85
N TYR A 72 -4.91 -8.07 6.45
CA TYR A 72 -5.55 -7.12 7.36
C TYR A 72 -7.07 -7.31 7.46
N ALA A 73 -7.69 -8.09 6.58
CA ALA A 73 -9.13 -8.27 6.55
C ALA A 73 -9.63 -8.89 7.87
N PHE A 74 -10.65 -8.26 8.47
CA PHE A 74 -11.26 -8.66 9.74
C PHE A 74 -10.27 -8.71 10.93
N THR A 75 -9.15 -7.99 10.82
CA THR A 75 -8.18 -7.85 11.91
C THR A 75 -8.09 -6.40 12.35
N SER A 76 -7.82 -6.18 13.64
CA SER A 76 -7.54 -4.83 14.16
C SER A 76 -6.21 -4.34 13.61
N ILE A 77 -6.17 -3.14 13.05
CA ILE A 77 -4.92 -2.54 12.55
C ILE A 77 -3.89 -2.39 13.67
N ARG A 78 -4.33 -2.31 14.93
CA ARG A 78 -3.46 -2.31 16.10
C ARG A 78 -2.53 -3.53 16.12
N SER A 79 -2.99 -4.70 15.67
CA SER A 79 -2.16 -5.92 15.60
C SER A 79 -0.95 -5.78 14.67
N SER A 80 -0.99 -4.84 13.72
CA SER A 80 0.12 -4.59 12.77
C SER A 80 1.29 -3.81 13.35
N LEU A 81 1.26 -3.51 14.65
CA LEU A 81 2.13 -2.56 15.34
C LEU A 81 2.44 -3.03 16.78
N SER A 82 3.71 -2.99 17.19
CA SER A 82 4.16 -3.26 18.57
C SER A 82 4.25 -2.01 19.47
N PHE A 83 3.42 -1.91 20.52
CA PHE A 83 3.35 -0.67 21.32
C PHE A 83 4.13 -0.80 22.63
N ASN A 84 5.02 0.16 22.87
CA ASN A 84 5.79 0.24 24.10
C ASN A 84 5.36 1.47 24.90
N SER A 85 5.11 1.30 26.19
CA SER A 85 4.84 2.41 27.11
C SER A 85 6.13 3.21 27.32
N SER A 86 6.10 4.51 27.03
CA SER A 86 7.26 5.40 27.21
C SER A 86 6.80 6.83 27.48
N ARG A 87 7.57 7.57 28.28
CA ARG A 87 7.35 9.00 28.52
C ARG A 87 7.51 9.85 27.23
N ILE A 88 8.17 9.32 26.20
CA ILE A 88 8.39 9.98 24.90
C ILE A 88 7.51 9.36 23.79
N ALA A 89 6.26 9.03 24.12
CA ALA A 89 5.33 8.30 23.26
C ALA A 89 5.16 8.91 21.86
N GLY A 90 5.06 10.24 21.75
CA GLY A 90 4.96 10.92 20.45
C GLY A 90 6.16 10.70 19.53
N LYS A 91 7.39 10.83 20.03
CA LYS A 91 8.61 10.61 19.23
C LYS A 91 8.71 9.16 18.77
N ASN A 92 8.39 8.21 19.66
CA ASN A 92 8.39 6.79 19.34
C ASN A 92 7.34 6.46 18.28
N MET A 93 6.13 7.03 18.40
CA MET A 93 5.08 6.93 17.38
C MET A 93 5.59 7.44 16.02
N LYS A 94 6.21 8.62 15.97
CA LYS A 94 6.75 9.18 14.73
C LYS A 94 7.77 8.24 14.09
N CYS A 95 8.80 7.84 14.85
CA CYS A 95 9.85 6.95 14.35
C CYS A 95 9.27 5.63 13.83
N LYS A 96 8.35 5.03 14.60
CA LYS A 96 7.73 3.76 14.23
C LYS A 96 6.88 3.87 12.97
N LEU A 97 6.05 4.93 12.87
CA LEU A 97 5.27 5.20 11.67
C LEU A 97 6.18 5.38 10.45
N THR A 98 7.28 6.13 10.56
CA THR A 98 8.26 6.27 9.48
C THR A 98 8.88 4.92 9.10
N THR A 99 9.29 4.09 10.06
CA THR A 99 9.88 2.77 9.78
C THR A 99 8.91 1.86 9.04
N VAL A 100 7.67 1.72 9.52
CA VAL A 100 6.70 0.83 8.87
C VAL A 100 6.21 1.34 7.52
N LEU A 101 6.24 2.66 7.29
CA LEU A 101 6.02 3.27 5.98
C LEU A 101 7.12 2.86 5.00
N LYS A 102 8.39 3.03 5.40
CA LYS A 102 9.54 2.66 4.56
C LYS A 102 9.50 1.19 4.14
N LEU A 103 9.11 0.30 5.05
CA LEU A 103 8.92 -1.12 4.75
C LEU A 103 7.80 -1.39 3.73
N LYS A 104 6.74 -0.58 3.73
CA LYS A 104 5.64 -0.71 2.77
C LYS A 104 5.92 -0.06 1.42
N CYS A 105 6.85 0.90 1.35
CA CYS A 105 7.37 1.47 0.10
C CYS A 105 8.31 0.49 -0.62
N HIS A 106 7.80 -0.69 -0.98
CA HIS A 106 8.57 -1.76 -1.60
C HIS A 106 9.01 -1.38 -3.03
N PRO A 107 10.25 -1.67 -3.47
CA PRO A 107 10.73 -1.30 -4.80
C PRO A 107 9.83 -1.81 -5.93
N LEU A 108 9.36 -3.06 -5.86
CA LEU A 108 8.47 -3.64 -6.88
C LEU A 108 7.13 -2.91 -7.05
N LEU A 109 6.68 -2.14 -6.06
CA LEU A 109 5.42 -1.39 -6.11
C LEU A 109 5.59 0.03 -6.68
N LEU A 110 6.81 0.56 -6.61
CA LEU A 110 7.12 1.95 -6.91
C LEU A 110 7.98 2.12 -8.17
N ASP A 111 8.43 1.02 -8.77
CA ASP A 111 9.24 1.03 -9.99
C ASP A 111 8.35 1.22 -11.23
N LEU A 112 8.60 2.30 -11.97
CA LEU A 112 7.91 2.68 -13.20
C LEU A 112 8.37 1.89 -14.44
N LYS A 113 9.44 1.09 -14.32
CA LYS A 113 9.83 0.12 -15.36
C LYS A 113 8.97 -1.14 -15.29
N ILE A 114 8.46 -1.46 -14.11
CA ILE A 114 7.63 -2.65 -13.85
C ILE A 114 6.14 -2.28 -13.94
N ASN A 115 5.77 -1.13 -13.40
CA ASN A 115 4.38 -0.72 -13.27
C ASN A 115 4.08 0.54 -14.07
N SER A 116 2.84 0.67 -14.55
CA SER A 116 2.38 1.94 -15.08
C SER A 116 2.35 3.02 -13.98
N LEU A 117 2.40 4.29 -14.38
CA LEU A 117 2.20 5.41 -13.46
C LEU A 117 0.91 5.25 -12.65
N LYS A 118 -0.18 4.86 -13.31
CA LYS A 118 -1.48 4.64 -12.65
C LYS A 118 -1.36 3.62 -11.51
N THR A 119 -0.71 2.48 -11.75
CA THR A 119 -0.53 1.44 -10.73
C THR A 119 0.39 1.88 -9.60
N VAL A 120 1.50 2.58 -9.90
CA VAL A 120 2.36 3.17 -8.87
C VAL A 120 1.56 4.11 -7.97
N LEU A 121 0.69 4.95 -8.54
CA LEU A 121 -0.16 5.87 -7.77
C LEU A 121 -1.22 5.15 -6.94
N ILE A 122 -1.82 4.08 -7.46
CA ILE A 122 -2.74 3.21 -6.68
C ILE A 122 -1.99 2.63 -5.48
N ASN A 123 -0.78 2.10 -5.68
CA ASN A 123 0.04 1.55 -4.61
C ASN A 123 0.40 2.61 -3.57
N ILE A 124 0.86 3.79 -3.99
CA ILE A 124 1.18 4.91 -3.10
C ILE A 124 -0.05 5.32 -2.28
N TYR A 125 -1.21 5.45 -2.93
CA TYR A 125 -2.45 5.80 -2.24
C TYR A 125 -2.84 4.76 -1.19
N LYS A 126 -2.83 3.46 -1.54
CA LYS A 126 -3.12 2.37 -0.59
C LYS A 126 -2.09 2.32 0.56
N ILE A 127 -0.81 2.60 0.29
CA ILE A 127 0.23 2.74 1.33
C ILE A 127 -0.11 3.89 2.29
N PHE A 128 -0.47 5.06 1.78
CA PHE A 128 -0.88 6.19 2.62
C PHE A 128 -2.16 5.91 3.40
N LEU A 129 -3.11 5.21 2.80
CA LEU A 129 -4.34 4.82 3.48
C LEU A 129 -4.03 3.89 4.66
N LEU A 130 -3.24 2.83 4.45
CA LEU A 130 -2.79 1.95 5.53
C LEU A 130 -2.05 2.74 6.62
N GLN A 131 -1.23 3.70 6.21
CA GLN A 131 -0.50 4.55 7.14
C GLN A 131 -1.43 5.44 7.98
N ALA A 132 -2.56 5.91 7.42
CA ALA A 132 -3.57 6.64 8.17
C ALA A 132 -4.28 5.76 9.21
N TYR A 133 -4.57 4.49 8.90
CA TYR A 133 -5.09 3.53 9.89
C TYR A 133 -4.08 3.27 11.01
N ARG A 134 -2.80 3.07 10.67
CA ARG A 134 -1.73 2.89 11.66
C ARG A 134 -1.52 4.14 12.52
N PHE A 135 -1.59 5.32 11.92
CA PHE A 135 -1.56 6.57 12.63
C PHE A 135 -2.71 6.67 13.65
N HIS A 136 -3.93 6.30 13.26
CA HIS A 136 -5.07 6.26 14.17
C HIS A 136 -4.82 5.34 15.36
N ALA A 137 -4.40 4.09 15.14
CA ALA A 137 -4.10 3.15 16.21
C ALA A 137 -2.96 3.61 17.14
N CYS A 138 -1.97 4.33 16.62
CA CYS A 138 -0.94 4.96 17.43
C CYS A 138 -1.49 6.11 18.29
N VAL A 139 -2.34 6.97 17.73
CA VAL A 139 -2.96 8.09 18.46
C VAL A 139 -3.80 7.60 19.63
N LEU A 140 -4.57 6.53 19.44
CA LEU A 140 -5.41 5.96 20.51
C LEU A 140 -4.60 5.42 21.69
N GLN A 141 -3.31 5.17 21.50
CA GLN A 141 -2.42 4.64 22.54
C GLN A 141 -1.53 5.70 23.19
N LEU A 142 -1.71 6.97 22.80
CA LEU A 142 -1.01 8.06 23.46
C LEU A 142 -1.58 8.27 24.88
N PRO A 143 -0.74 8.67 25.84
CA PRO A 143 -1.20 9.06 27.18
C PRO A 143 -2.30 10.12 27.14
N PHE A 144 -3.19 10.13 28.13
CA PHE A 144 -4.36 11.03 28.17
C PHE A 144 -3.99 12.53 28.08
N ASN A 145 -2.80 12.92 28.54
CA ASN A 145 -2.29 14.29 28.47
C ASN A 145 -1.63 14.65 27.11
N GLN A 146 -1.45 13.68 26.20
CA GLN A 146 -0.82 13.85 24.88
C GLN A 146 -1.83 13.72 23.73
N LYS A 147 -3.05 14.24 23.91
CA LYS A 147 -4.10 14.23 22.88
C LYS A 147 -3.74 15.09 21.68
N VAL A 148 -4.31 14.74 20.52
CA VAL A 148 -4.12 15.46 19.25
C VAL A 148 -4.38 16.96 19.36
N ARG A 149 -5.45 17.35 20.08
CA ARG A 149 -5.82 18.75 20.28
C ARG A 149 -4.78 19.57 21.04
N ASN A 150 -3.94 18.93 21.85
CA ASN A 150 -2.95 19.62 22.69
C ASN A 150 -1.74 20.07 21.85
N ASN A 151 -1.44 19.37 20.74
CA ASN A 151 -0.37 19.74 19.82
C ASN A 151 -0.67 19.33 18.37
N PRO A 152 -1.63 19.97 17.69
CA PRO A 152 -2.03 19.59 16.32
C PRO A 152 -0.90 19.67 15.30
N TYR A 153 0.01 20.64 15.46
CA TYR A 153 1.14 20.86 14.56
C TYR A 153 2.08 19.66 14.50
N PHE A 154 2.36 19.03 15.65
CA PHE A 154 3.17 17.81 15.69
C PHE A 154 2.58 16.69 14.83
N PHE A 155 1.26 16.47 14.91
CA PHE A 155 0.58 15.44 14.14
C PHE A 155 0.50 15.78 12.65
N LEU A 156 0.23 17.05 12.30
CA LEU A 156 0.29 17.50 10.90
C LEU A 156 1.67 17.29 10.29
N ARG A 157 2.74 17.54 11.07
CA ARG A 157 4.10 17.28 10.63
C ARG A 157 4.35 15.80 10.36
N ILE A 158 3.82 14.88 11.18
CA ILE A 158 3.92 13.43 10.88
C ILE A 158 3.26 13.08 9.54
N ILE A 159 2.11 13.69 9.23
CA ILE A 159 1.39 13.45 7.97
C ILE A 159 2.19 14.01 6.78
N SER A 160 2.74 15.23 6.89
CA SER A 160 3.59 15.81 5.84
C SER A 160 4.90 15.02 5.67
N ASP A 161 5.56 14.62 6.77
CA ASP A 161 6.76 13.78 6.74
C ASP A 161 6.49 12.42 6.08
N THR A 162 5.26 11.88 6.22
CA THR A 162 4.83 10.66 5.54
C THR A 162 4.81 10.83 4.02
N ALA A 163 4.24 11.95 3.53
CA ALA A 163 4.24 12.27 2.10
C ALA A 163 5.67 12.42 1.56
N SER A 164 6.48 13.24 2.24
CA SER A 164 7.90 13.47 1.92
C SER A 164 8.70 12.17 1.87
N CYS A 165 8.59 11.32 2.89
CA CYS A 165 9.33 10.07 2.94
C CYS A 165 8.97 9.14 1.77
N CYS A 166 7.69 8.99 1.45
CA CYS A 166 7.26 8.14 0.33
C CYS A 166 7.72 8.72 -1.01
N TYR A 167 7.57 10.03 -1.21
CA TYR A 167 8.01 10.71 -2.42
C TYR A 167 9.52 10.56 -2.68
N PHE A 168 10.36 10.76 -1.65
CA PHE A 168 11.80 10.60 -1.82
C PHE A 168 12.21 9.17 -2.13
N ILE A 169 11.50 8.16 -1.59
CA ILE A 169 11.73 6.76 -1.95
C ILE A 169 11.34 6.51 -3.41
N LEU A 170 10.16 6.98 -3.84
CA LEU A 170 9.72 6.89 -5.22
C LEU A 170 10.74 7.52 -6.18
N LYS A 171 11.18 8.75 -5.89
CA LYS A 171 12.16 9.48 -6.69
C LYS A 171 13.50 8.75 -6.76
N ALA A 172 13.98 8.24 -5.62
CA ALA A 172 15.23 7.48 -5.57
C ALA A 172 15.16 6.15 -6.33
N LYS A 173 13.97 5.55 -6.46
CA LYS A 173 13.77 4.30 -7.24
C LYS A 173 13.60 4.53 -8.73
N ASN A 174 13.27 5.75 -9.15
CA ASN A 174 13.06 6.08 -10.56
C ASN A 174 14.00 7.20 -11.02
N PRO A 175 15.34 7.03 -10.91
CA PRO A 175 16.27 8.04 -11.40
C PRO A 175 16.14 8.19 -12.92
N GLY A 176 16.09 9.43 -13.41
CA GLY A 176 16.10 9.73 -14.85
C GLY A 176 14.79 9.43 -15.60
N VAL A 177 13.73 8.98 -14.92
CA VAL A 177 12.41 8.81 -15.56
C VAL A 177 11.71 10.16 -15.62
N SER A 178 11.78 10.82 -16.78
CA SER A 178 10.87 11.90 -17.15
C SER A 178 9.54 11.28 -17.59
N LEU A 179 8.54 11.32 -16.72
CA LEU A 179 7.18 10.88 -17.02
C LEU A 179 6.51 11.88 -17.99
N GLY A 180 6.61 11.63 -19.29
CA GLY A 180 5.90 12.42 -20.29
C GLY A 180 6.11 11.89 -21.71
N SER A 181 5.02 11.56 -22.41
CA SER A 181 5.01 11.48 -23.86
C SER A 181 5.35 12.87 -24.42
N LYS A 182 6.35 12.95 -25.29
CA LYS A 182 6.87 14.04 -26.17
C LYS A 182 6.54 15.54 -25.96
N ASP A 183 5.48 15.96 -25.26
CA ASP A 183 5.06 17.36 -25.15
C ASP A 183 4.70 17.82 -23.71
N ALA A 184 4.91 17.01 -22.66
CA ALA A 184 4.75 17.46 -21.27
C ALA A 184 5.93 17.03 -20.39
N SER A 185 6.82 17.99 -20.13
CA SER A 185 7.87 17.88 -19.12
C SER A 185 7.23 17.78 -17.72
N GLY A 186 7.49 16.70 -16.98
CA GLY A 186 7.17 16.67 -15.54
C GLY A 186 7.26 15.31 -14.86
N MET A 187 8.30 15.13 -14.04
CA MET A 187 8.34 14.15 -12.95
C MET A 187 7.01 14.17 -12.15
N PHE A 188 6.56 13.04 -11.60
CA PHE A 188 5.44 13.02 -10.64
C PHE A 188 5.67 14.10 -9.57
N PRO A 189 4.84 15.15 -9.48
CA PRO A 189 5.15 16.31 -8.66
C PRO A 189 5.03 15.95 -7.18
N PHE A 190 5.88 16.58 -6.35
CA PHE A 190 5.83 16.37 -4.91
C PHE A 190 4.44 16.70 -4.34
N GLU A 191 3.80 17.72 -4.89
CA GLU A 191 2.45 18.19 -4.59
C GLU A 191 1.41 17.08 -4.79
N ALA A 192 1.58 16.21 -5.79
CA ALA A 192 0.68 15.09 -6.01
C ALA A 192 0.83 14.00 -4.93
N ALA A 193 2.06 13.76 -4.45
CA ALA A 193 2.30 12.87 -3.32
C ALA A 193 1.66 13.42 -2.04
N GLU A 194 1.83 14.72 -1.77
CA GLU A 194 1.18 15.40 -0.65
C GLU A 194 -0.34 15.33 -0.76
N TRP A 195 -0.90 15.58 -1.93
CA TRP A 195 -2.34 15.52 -2.16
C TRP A 195 -2.90 14.13 -1.89
N LEU A 196 -2.25 13.06 -2.38
CA LEU A 196 -2.64 11.67 -2.10
C LEU A 196 -2.56 11.35 -0.61
N CYS A 197 -1.49 11.77 0.06
CA CYS A 197 -1.32 11.57 1.50
C CYS A 197 -2.45 12.28 2.27
N TYR A 198 -2.66 13.57 2.04
CA TYR A 198 -3.71 14.32 2.72
C TYR A 198 -5.09 13.77 2.40
N HIS A 199 -5.35 13.33 1.17
CA HIS A 199 -6.59 12.64 0.82
C HIS A 199 -6.78 11.39 1.68
N ALA A 200 -5.80 10.48 1.71
CA ALA A 200 -5.89 9.23 2.45
C ALA A 200 -6.12 9.45 3.96
N PHE A 201 -5.43 10.40 4.56
CA PHE A 201 -5.64 10.78 5.95
C PHE A 201 -7.02 11.40 6.18
N ILE A 202 -7.50 12.28 5.29
CA ILE A 202 -8.86 12.83 5.42
C ILE A 202 -9.90 11.70 5.38
N VAL A 203 -9.76 10.72 4.48
CA VAL A 203 -10.69 9.58 4.38
C VAL A 203 -10.76 8.82 5.69
N LYS A 204 -9.63 8.38 6.25
CA LYS A 204 -9.64 7.61 7.52
C LYS A 204 -10.03 8.47 8.73
N LEU A 205 -9.45 9.66 8.88
CA LEU A 205 -9.68 10.49 10.07
C LEU A 205 -11.10 11.07 10.13
N SER A 206 -11.80 11.17 8.98
CA SER A 206 -13.20 11.61 8.94
C SER A 206 -14.17 10.63 9.61
N ASN A 207 -13.77 9.37 9.83
CA ASN A 207 -14.56 8.40 10.59
C ASN A 207 -14.53 8.68 12.10
N HIS A 208 -13.57 9.50 12.58
CA HIS A 208 -13.38 9.80 14.00
C HIS A 208 -13.32 11.33 14.24
N LYS A 209 -14.30 12.07 13.72
CA LYS A 209 -14.32 13.55 13.70
C LYS A 209 -14.10 14.18 15.08
N VAL A 210 -14.62 13.55 16.14
CA VAL A 210 -14.49 14.04 17.52
C VAL A 210 -13.02 14.16 17.94
N ILE A 211 -12.18 13.20 17.51
CA ILE A 211 -10.75 13.17 17.85
C ILE A 211 -9.95 14.12 16.94
N TYR A 212 -10.29 14.15 15.65
CA TYR A 212 -9.43 14.77 14.63
C TYR A 212 -9.93 16.09 14.05
N LYS A 213 -10.97 16.71 14.63
CA LYS A 213 -11.51 18.01 14.15
C LYS A 213 -10.42 19.07 13.94
N CYS A 214 -9.41 19.11 14.82
CA CYS A 214 -8.28 20.04 14.74
C CYS A 214 -7.30 19.74 13.59
N LEU A 215 -7.23 18.50 13.09
CA LEU A 215 -6.39 18.13 11.94
C LEU A 215 -7.17 18.20 10.62
N LEU A 216 -8.46 17.82 10.64
CA LEU A 216 -9.27 17.73 9.42
C LEU A 216 -9.44 19.09 8.73
N LYS A 217 -9.60 20.18 9.49
CA LYS A 217 -9.70 21.53 8.93
C LYS A 217 -8.44 21.94 8.14
N PRO A 218 -7.23 21.97 8.74
CA PRO A 218 -6.02 22.34 8.00
C PRO A 218 -5.70 21.37 6.87
N LEU A 219 -5.90 20.05 7.04
CA LEU A 219 -5.66 19.08 5.97
C LEU A 219 -6.53 19.35 4.73
N LYS A 220 -7.81 19.69 4.92
CA LYS A 220 -8.70 20.07 3.81
C LYS A 220 -8.24 21.34 3.11
N VAL A 221 -7.80 22.34 3.87
CA VAL A 221 -7.27 23.60 3.30
C VAL A 221 -5.99 23.33 2.50
N TYR A 222 -5.03 22.59 3.04
CA TYR A 222 -3.80 22.23 2.33
C TYR A 222 -4.09 21.42 1.06
N LYS A 223 -4.97 20.42 1.14
CA LYS A 223 -5.40 19.65 -0.03
C LYS A 223 -6.05 20.53 -1.10
N MET A 224 -6.88 21.50 -0.72
CA MET A 224 -7.47 22.46 -1.66
C MET A 224 -6.43 23.37 -2.30
N HIS A 225 -5.47 23.88 -1.52
CA HIS A 225 -4.41 24.73 -2.06
C HIS A 225 -3.51 23.99 -3.07
N LEU A 226 -3.24 22.71 -2.84
CA LEU A 226 -2.50 21.86 -3.78
C LEU A 226 -3.23 21.65 -5.11
N PHE A 227 -4.57 21.78 -5.14
CA PHE A 227 -5.35 21.60 -6.36
C PHE A 227 -4.92 22.55 -7.49
N GLY A 228 -4.58 23.79 -7.16
CA GLY A 228 -4.11 24.79 -8.14
C GLY A 228 -2.66 24.61 -8.58
N LYS A 229 -1.86 23.79 -7.87
CA LYS A 229 -0.44 23.56 -8.18
C LYS A 229 -0.20 22.31 -9.02
N ILE A 230 -1.15 21.39 -9.04
CA ILE A 230 -1.02 20.10 -9.74
C ILE A 230 -1.61 20.25 -11.15
N PRO A 231 -0.90 19.81 -12.21
CA PRO A 231 -1.43 19.82 -13.57
C PRO A 231 -2.77 19.08 -13.69
N ARG A 232 -3.64 19.56 -14.58
CA ARG A 232 -5.01 19.03 -14.74
C ARG A 232 -5.04 17.51 -14.98
N ASP A 233 -4.23 17.03 -15.92
CA ASP A 233 -4.18 15.60 -16.28
C ASP A 233 -3.69 14.74 -15.10
N THR A 234 -2.71 15.24 -14.35
CA THR A 234 -2.25 14.57 -13.12
C THR A 234 -3.36 14.53 -12.08
N MET A 235 -4.09 15.63 -11.88
CA MET A 235 -5.20 15.69 -10.94
C MET A 235 -6.35 14.74 -11.31
N GLU A 236 -6.67 14.60 -12.59
CA GLU A 236 -7.65 13.63 -13.07
C GLU A 236 -7.21 12.20 -12.76
N LEU A 237 -5.95 11.88 -13.03
CA LEU A 237 -5.37 10.59 -12.65
C LEU A 237 -5.43 10.36 -11.13
N LEU A 238 -5.12 11.37 -10.31
CA LEU A 238 -5.23 11.29 -8.85
C LEU A 238 -6.66 11.02 -8.38
N LYS A 239 -7.67 11.63 -9.03
CA LYS A 239 -9.08 11.35 -8.72
C LYS A 239 -9.43 9.90 -9.03
N THR A 240 -9.05 9.41 -10.20
CA THR A 240 -9.31 8.02 -10.63
C THR A 240 -8.67 7.00 -9.67
N VAL A 241 -7.42 7.19 -9.24
CA VAL A 241 -6.75 6.23 -8.33
C VAL A 241 -7.24 6.31 -6.89
N THR A 242 -7.98 7.35 -6.52
CA THR A 242 -8.57 7.52 -5.17
C THR A 242 -10.04 7.15 -5.11
N GLU A 243 -10.59 6.56 -6.18
CA GLU A 243 -11.97 6.07 -6.17
C GLU A 243 -12.20 5.02 -5.07
N PRO A 244 -13.31 5.10 -4.32
CA PRO A 244 -13.60 4.14 -3.24
C PRO A 244 -13.68 2.68 -3.71
N SER A 245 -14.02 2.44 -4.97
CA SER A 245 -14.03 1.12 -5.62
C SER A 245 -12.67 0.42 -5.54
N LEU A 246 -11.56 1.15 -5.59
CA LEU A 246 -10.20 0.60 -5.56
C LEU A 246 -9.73 0.21 -4.15
N CYS A 247 -10.43 0.65 -3.10
CA CYS A 247 -10.03 0.48 -1.70
C CYS A 247 -11.02 -0.35 -0.88
N GLN A 248 -11.79 -1.26 -1.50
CA GLN A 248 -12.72 -2.12 -0.78
C GLN A 248 -12.04 -2.97 0.30
N ASP A 249 -10.82 -3.44 0.04
CA ASP A 249 -9.99 -4.22 0.97
C ASP A 249 -9.78 -3.54 2.33
N PHE A 250 -9.86 -2.20 2.37
CA PHE A 250 -9.68 -1.42 3.60
C PHE A 250 -10.93 -1.34 4.46
N LYS A 251 -12.12 -1.60 3.90
CA LYS A 251 -13.39 -1.52 4.64
C LYS A 251 -13.52 -2.60 5.72
N THR A 252 -12.85 -3.73 5.51
CA THR A 252 -12.85 -4.87 6.43
C THR A 252 -11.79 -4.75 7.53
N ILE A 253 -10.92 -3.74 7.49
CA ILE A 253 -9.90 -3.53 8.52
C ILE A 253 -10.57 -2.90 9.75
N LEU A 254 -10.38 -3.53 10.90
CA LEU A 254 -10.94 -3.07 12.18
C LEU A 254 -9.96 -2.08 12.84
N ASP A 255 -10.48 -1.22 13.71
CA ASP A 255 -9.65 -0.29 14.50
C ASP A 255 -8.88 -0.96 15.64
#